data_AF-A0A1Q6UAD0-F1
#
_entry.id   AF-A0A1Q6UAD0-F1
#
_cell.length_a   1.000
_cell.length_b   1.000
_cell.length_c   1.000
_cell.angle_alpha   90.00
_cell.angle_beta   90.00
_cell.angle_gamma   90.00
#
_symmetry.space_group_name_H-M   'P 1'
#
loop_
_entity.id
_entity.type
_entity.pdbx_description
1 polymer ?
#
loop_
_entity_poly.entity_id
_entity_poly.type
_entity_poly.pdbx_seq_one_letter_code
_entity_poly.pdbx_strand_id
1 'polypeptide(L)'
;MMKKIGGEVLAKLKSIGNVEFLDDRSVNPVSIPFWELSFLPIGILLYRFRRFLFLSFAYGLLITVLAFATQLSYVCGLSEWNENPYFGCTSSPAVYVTFFLLRLLIVAVFLKTWYKTAVCGEALNVREMFIISARDWKLFGGILIIVGCFCLPLVSTYILAVRVPNPDWRIESLFFAVASSGFWLPFLALRFLSVFAFALGGQKRPPLKLFWQRTTGNTLKIIMALTLIIVLNTIIFLNYNLLAAFVIGRVFTVGAVVCDLVYNMLFLLMSASFASMAVVQREALFSWYAGERQNEGEAKDE
;
A
#
# COMPACT_ATOMS: atom_id res chain seq x y z
N MET A 1 -2.61 -13.00 29.24
CA MET A 1 -2.90 -13.20 27.80
C MET A 1 -2.24 -12.14 26.91
N MET A 2 -2.49 -10.84 27.08
CA MET A 2 -1.86 -9.76 26.27
C MET A 2 -0.32 -9.73 26.31
N LYS A 3 0.32 -10.02 27.45
CA LYS A 3 1.80 -10.11 27.55
C LYS A 3 2.40 -11.24 26.71
N LYS A 4 1.69 -12.36 26.57
CA LYS A 4 2.15 -13.53 25.78
C LYS A 4 2.00 -13.24 24.27
N ILE A 5 0.86 -12.65 23.88
CA ILE A 5 0.61 -12.18 22.51
C ILE A 5 1.64 -11.11 22.11
N GLY A 6 1.97 -10.17 23.00
CA GLY A 6 2.98 -9.14 22.73
C GLY A 6 4.39 -9.72 22.52
N GLY A 7 4.77 -10.77 23.27
CA GLY A 7 6.04 -11.46 23.11
C GLY A 7 6.14 -12.25 21.81
N GLU A 8 5.10 -13.00 21.44
CA GLU A 8 5.00 -13.74 20.17
C GLU A 8 4.97 -12.80 18.96
N VAL A 9 4.23 -11.70 19.03
CA VAL A 9 4.20 -10.66 17.99
C VAL A 9 5.57 -10.02 17.84
N LEU A 10 6.28 -9.74 18.93
CA LEU A 10 7.64 -9.18 18.89
C LEU A 10 8.66 -10.17 18.31
N ALA A 11 8.54 -11.46 18.63
CA ALA A 11 9.37 -12.51 18.05
C ALA A 11 9.08 -12.68 16.54
N LYS A 12 7.79 -12.68 16.15
CA LYS A 12 7.38 -12.67 14.73
C LYS A 12 7.94 -11.45 14.02
N LEU A 13 7.79 -10.23 14.57
CA LEU A 13 8.35 -8.99 14.01
C LEU A 13 9.87 -9.06 13.79
N LYS A 14 10.61 -9.80 14.64
CA LYS A 14 12.05 -10.04 14.46
C LYS A 14 12.36 -11.12 13.41
N SER A 15 11.44 -12.06 13.18
CA SER A 15 11.61 -13.15 12.20
C SER A 15 11.20 -12.78 10.78
N ILE A 16 10.32 -11.80 10.59
CA ILE A 16 9.87 -11.37 9.26
C ILE A 16 11.09 -10.93 8.44
N GLY A 17 11.26 -11.52 7.25
CA GLY A 17 12.37 -11.22 6.35
C GLY A 17 13.57 -12.17 6.44
N ASN A 18 13.64 -13.04 7.46
CA ASN A 18 14.75 -13.99 7.67
C ASN A 18 14.38 -15.46 7.41
N VAL A 19 13.15 -15.75 6.96
CA VAL A 19 12.67 -17.13 6.81
C VAL A 19 12.92 -17.65 5.40
N GLU A 20 13.55 -18.83 5.29
CA GLU A 20 13.64 -19.58 4.03
C GLU A 20 12.26 -20.08 3.60
N PHE A 21 11.91 -19.89 2.33
CA PHE A 21 10.60 -20.22 1.80
C PHE A 21 10.47 -21.73 1.56
N LEU A 22 9.38 -22.32 2.03
CA LEU A 22 9.10 -23.74 1.81
C LEU A 22 8.86 -24.09 0.34
N ASP A 23 9.36 -25.27 0.01
CA ASP A 23 9.21 -26.02 -1.23
C ASP A 23 7.73 -26.25 -1.62
N ASP A 24 7.50 -26.32 -2.93
CA ASP A 24 6.24 -26.25 -3.69
C ASP A 24 5.21 -27.38 -3.40
N ARG A 25 5.36 -28.17 -2.34
CA ARG A 25 4.77 -29.52 -2.27
C ARG A 25 3.46 -29.68 -1.48
N SER A 26 3.02 -28.73 -0.67
CA SER A 26 1.69 -28.82 -0.02
C SER A 26 0.72 -27.76 -0.56
N VAL A 27 -0.25 -28.22 -1.35
CA VAL A 27 -1.27 -27.46 -2.10
C VAL A 27 -2.46 -27.04 -1.22
N ASN A 28 -2.36 -27.21 0.10
CA ASN A 28 -3.51 -27.07 0.98
C ASN A 28 -3.88 -25.60 1.26
N PRO A 29 -5.17 -25.30 1.45
CA PRO A 29 -5.61 -24.00 1.96
C PRO A 29 -4.99 -23.76 3.34
N VAL A 30 -4.54 -22.53 3.58
CA VAL A 30 -3.88 -22.13 4.83
C VAL A 30 -4.79 -21.14 5.55
N SER A 31 -5.18 -21.37 6.79
CA SER A 31 -5.98 -20.39 7.53
C SER A 31 -5.11 -19.22 7.97
N ILE A 32 -5.40 -18.00 7.50
CA ILE A 32 -4.66 -16.81 7.95
C ILE A 32 -5.20 -16.39 9.32
N PRO A 33 -4.34 -16.10 10.31
CA PRO A 33 -4.80 -15.63 11.61
C PRO A 33 -5.19 -14.14 11.51
N PHE A 34 -6.44 -13.84 11.90
CA PHE A 34 -7.07 -12.54 11.65
C PHE A 34 -6.41 -11.39 12.43
N TRP A 35 -6.01 -11.63 13.68
CA TRP A 35 -5.45 -10.61 14.55
C TRP A 35 -4.09 -10.14 14.05
N GLU A 36 -3.21 -11.07 13.67
CA GLU A 36 -1.92 -10.73 13.08
C GLU A 36 -2.09 -10.02 11.75
N LEU A 37 -2.99 -10.51 10.89
CA LEU A 37 -3.27 -9.85 9.62
C LEU A 37 -3.73 -8.40 9.79
N SER A 38 -4.50 -8.11 10.84
CA SER A 38 -5.07 -6.78 11.09
C SER A 38 -4.10 -5.81 11.77
N PHE A 39 -3.32 -6.28 12.75
CA PHE A 39 -2.52 -5.40 13.62
C PHE A 39 -1.01 -5.45 13.35
N LEU A 40 -0.49 -6.56 12.82
CA LEU A 40 0.94 -6.69 12.54
C LEU A 40 1.45 -5.68 11.50
N PRO A 41 0.71 -5.30 10.44
CA PRO A 41 1.14 -4.25 9.52
C PRO A 41 1.42 -2.92 10.23
N ILE A 42 0.56 -2.56 11.19
CA ILE A 42 0.72 -1.36 12.04
C ILE A 42 1.89 -1.58 13.01
N GLY A 43 2.02 -2.79 13.57
CA GLY A 43 3.13 -3.18 14.43
C GLY A 43 4.50 -3.00 13.78
N ILE A 44 4.65 -3.37 12.50
CA ILE A 44 5.90 -3.16 11.73
C ILE A 44 6.24 -1.66 11.65
N LEU A 45 5.24 -0.83 11.32
CA LEU A 45 5.39 0.62 11.23
C LEU A 45 5.77 1.24 12.58
N LEU A 46 5.08 0.89 13.66
CA LEU A 46 5.33 1.41 15.00
C LEU A 46 6.69 0.96 15.55
N TYR A 47 7.05 -0.31 15.35
CA TYR A 47 8.33 -0.85 15.82
C TYR A 47 9.53 -0.18 15.15
N ARG A 48 9.38 0.25 13.90
CA ARG A 48 10.43 0.96 13.13
C ARG A 48 10.08 2.43 12.87
N PHE A 49 9.27 3.05 13.73
CA PHE A 49 8.72 4.38 13.49
C PHE A 49 9.79 5.45 13.26
N ARG A 50 10.91 5.41 13.99
CA ARG A 50 12.03 6.34 13.77
C ARG A 50 12.63 6.23 12.36
N ARG A 51 12.77 5.00 11.83
CA ARG A 51 13.27 4.78 10.45
C ARG A 51 12.23 5.25 9.44
N PHE A 52 10.95 4.97 9.71
CA PHE A 52 9.85 5.46 8.89
C PHE A 52 9.87 6.99 8.79
N LEU A 53 9.97 7.70 9.91
CA LEU A 53 10.01 9.17 9.92
C LEU A 53 11.16 9.73 9.09
N PHE A 54 12.36 9.17 9.23
CA PHE A 54 13.51 9.62 8.43
C PHE A 54 13.29 9.41 6.92
N LEU A 55 12.86 8.20 6.52
CA LEU A 55 12.62 7.89 5.12
C LEU A 55 11.47 8.72 4.54
N SER A 56 10.32 8.74 5.23
CA SER A 56 9.16 9.52 4.80
C SER A 56 9.46 11.02 4.72
N PHE A 57 10.29 11.56 5.61
CA PHE A 57 10.72 12.95 5.51
C PHE A 57 11.57 13.20 4.26
N ALA A 58 12.59 12.36 4.00
CA ALA A 58 13.47 12.54 2.85
C ALA A 58 12.74 12.40 1.50
N TYR A 59 11.92 11.35 1.36
CA TYR A 59 11.12 11.14 0.15
C TYR A 59 9.94 12.10 0.06
N GLY A 60 9.31 12.45 1.18
CA GLY A 60 8.24 13.43 1.25
C GLY A 60 8.71 14.81 0.83
N LEU A 61 9.90 15.22 1.27
CA LEU A 61 10.53 16.49 0.87
C LEU A 61 10.82 16.52 -0.63
N LEU A 62 11.33 15.41 -1.19
CA LEU A 62 11.50 15.29 -2.64
C LEU A 62 10.17 15.48 -3.39
N ILE A 63 9.11 14.81 -2.95
CA ILE A 63 7.78 14.94 -3.57
C ILE A 63 7.24 16.37 -3.40
N THR A 64 7.42 17.00 -2.25
CA THR A 64 7.01 18.38 -2.00
C THR A 64 7.72 19.38 -2.91
N VAL A 65 9.04 19.28 -3.05
CA VAL A 65 9.80 20.13 -3.98
C VAL A 65 9.28 19.98 -5.41
N LEU A 66 9.00 18.74 -5.85
CA LEU A 66 8.42 18.47 -7.16
C LEU A 66 6.98 18.97 -7.29
N ALA A 67 6.18 18.92 -6.23
CA ALA A 67 4.80 19.39 -6.22
C ALA A 67 4.75 20.92 -6.38
N PHE A 68 5.62 21.66 -5.68
CA PHE A 68 5.74 23.11 -5.87
C PHE A 68 6.31 23.46 -7.24
N ALA A 69 7.34 22.74 -7.71
CA ALA A 69 7.93 22.98 -9.04
C ALA A 69 6.92 22.74 -10.19
N THR A 70 5.99 21.80 -10.02
CA THR A 70 4.94 21.52 -10.99
C THR A 70 3.65 22.29 -10.75
N GLN A 71 3.59 23.16 -9.73
CA GLN A 71 2.38 23.90 -9.34
C GLN A 71 1.18 22.99 -9.01
N LEU A 72 1.46 21.81 -8.45
CA LEU A 72 0.51 20.77 -8.04
C LEU A 72 0.63 20.44 -6.55
N SER A 73 1.01 21.43 -5.75
CA SER A 73 1.02 21.28 -4.29
C SER A 73 -0.38 20.95 -3.76
N TYR A 74 -0.44 20.28 -2.61
CA TYR A 74 -1.67 19.98 -1.89
C TYR A 74 -2.57 21.21 -1.70
N VAL A 75 -1.97 22.39 -1.52
CA VAL A 75 -2.66 23.68 -1.30
C VAL A 75 -3.51 24.06 -2.51
N CYS A 76 -3.09 23.68 -3.73
CA CYS A 76 -3.87 23.91 -4.95
C CYS A 76 -5.19 23.11 -4.99
N GLY A 77 -5.32 22.06 -4.18
CA GLY A 77 -6.55 21.31 -4.03
C GLY A 77 -7.56 21.94 -3.05
N LEU A 78 -7.17 22.98 -2.31
CA LEU A 78 -8.06 23.68 -1.39
C LEU A 78 -8.71 24.87 -2.10
N SER A 79 -10.04 24.85 -2.22
CA SER A 79 -10.81 25.82 -3.01
C SER A 79 -10.59 27.28 -2.61
N GLU A 80 -10.31 27.55 -1.33
CA GLU A 80 -10.05 28.90 -0.80
C GLU A 80 -8.68 29.46 -1.21
N TRP A 81 -7.75 28.62 -1.65
CA TRP A 81 -6.34 28.97 -1.82
C TRP A 81 -5.80 28.74 -3.24
N ASN A 82 -6.66 28.26 -4.15
CA ASN A 82 -6.31 27.97 -5.54
C ASN A 82 -5.98 29.24 -6.37
N GLU A 83 -6.51 30.40 -5.99
CA GLU A 83 -6.30 31.68 -6.68
C GLU A 83 -5.13 32.50 -6.11
N ASN A 84 -4.36 31.95 -5.17
CA ASN A 84 -3.38 32.73 -4.41
C ASN A 84 -2.09 33.00 -5.24
N PRO A 85 -1.66 34.27 -5.41
CA PRO A 85 -0.54 34.64 -6.30
C PRO A 85 0.84 34.11 -5.89
N TYR A 86 1.03 33.62 -4.66
CA TYR A 86 2.36 33.23 -4.16
C TYR A 86 2.90 31.90 -4.69
N PHE A 87 2.04 30.91 -4.95
CA PHE A 87 2.51 29.56 -5.32
C PHE A 87 2.12 29.15 -6.74
N GLY A 88 1.07 29.74 -7.33
CA GLY A 88 0.57 29.40 -8.66
C GLY A 88 0.04 27.96 -8.72
N CYS A 89 -1.15 27.77 -9.30
CA CYS A 89 -1.73 26.44 -9.44
C CYS A 89 -1.97 26.14 -10.92
N THR A 90 -1.42 25.02 -11.40
CA THR A 90 -1.61 24.61 -12.79
C THR A 90 -2.93 23.87 -12.95
N SER A 91 -3.64 24.14 -14.05
CA SER A 91 -4.84 23.40 -14.46
C SER A 91 -4.56 22.37 -15.56
N SER A 92 -3.29 22.20 -15.97
CA SER A 92 -2.92 21.33 -17.09
C SER A 92 -3.06 19.85 -16.73
N PRO A 93 -3.94 19.09 -17.42
CA PRO A 93 -4.11 17.66 -17.15
C PRO A 93 -2.84 16.85 -17.42
N ALA A 94 -2.04 17.26 -18.41
CA ALA A 94 -0.79 16.58 -18.76
C ALA A 94 0.25 16.67 -17.63
N VAL A 95 0.37 17.84 -16.99
CA VAL A 95 1.26 18.04 -15.85
C VAL A 95 0.79 17.22 -14.67
N TYR A 96 -0.52 17.18 -14.41
CA TYR A 96 -1.12 16.34 -13.36
C TYR A 96 -0.79 14.86 -13.54
N VAL A 97 -1.03 14.31 -14.72
CA VAL A 97 -0.75 12.89 -15.01
C VAL A 97 0.74 12.60 -14.88
N THR A 98 1.60 13.47 -15.41
CA THR A 98 3.06 13.28 -15.35
C THR A 98 3.57 13.32 -13.91
N PHE A 99 3.12 14.30 -13.12
CA PHE A 99 3.47 14.39 -11.70
C PHE A 99 2.95 13.19 -10.90
N PHE A 100 1.72 12.74 -11.17
CA PHE A 100 1.16 11.56 -10.51
C PHE A 100 1.98 10.29 -10.79
N LEU A 101 2.36 10.05 -12.05
CA LEU A 101 3.22 8.92 -12.42
C LEU A 101 4.61 9.03 -11.77
N LEU A 102 5.21 10.22 -11.76
CA LEU A 102 6.48 10.46 -11.08
C LEU A 102 6.38 10.21 -9.57
N ARG A 103 5.32 10.68 -8.92
CA ARG A 103 5.04 10.45 -7.49
C ARG A 103 4.93 8.95 -7.19
N LEU A 104 4.21 8.20 -8.01
CA LEU A 104 4.10 6.74 -7.87
C LEU A 104 5.44 6.01 -8.09
N LEU A 105 6.30 6.50 -8.99
CA LEU A 105 7.66 5.96 -9.15
C LEU A 105 8.50 6.21 -7.90
N ILE A 106 8.43 7.41 -7.32
CA ILE A 106 9.09 7.73 -6.04
C ILE A 106 8.59 6.82 -4.93
N VAL A 107 7.28 6.56 -4.86
CA VAL A 107 6.70 5.59 -3.91
C VAL A 107 7.30 4.19 -4.13
N ALA A 108 7.48 3.73 -5.36
CA ALA A 108 8.07 2.41 -5.62
C ALA A 108 9.49 2.29 -5.04
N VAL A 109 10.33 3.31 -5.24
CA VAL A 109 11.70 3.37 -4.71
C VAL A 109 11.70 3.47 -3.17
N PHE A 110 10.80 4.29 -2.62
CA PHE A 110 10.57 4.39 -1.18
C PHE A 110 10.19 3.03 -0.59
N LEU A 111 9.23 2.31 -1.19
CA LEU A 111 8.76 1.02 -0.69
C LEU A 111 9.83 -0.06 -0.73
N LYS A 112 10.69 -0.08 -1.75
CA LYS A 112 11.89 -0.95 -1.79
C LYS A 112 12.80 -0.65 -0.60
N THR A 113 13.11 0.62 -0.37
CA THR A 113 14.03 1.05 0.71
C THR A 113 13.42 0.78 2.10
N TRP A 114 12.13 1.08 2.25
CA TRP A 114 11.34 0.76 3.44
C TRP A 114 11.36 -0.74 3.72
N TYR A 115 11.13 -1.57 2.71
CA TYR A 115 11.14 -3.02 2.85
C TYR A 115 12.51 -3.52 3.36
N LYS A 116 13.62 -3.16 2.69
CA LYS A 116 14.97 -3.56 3.13
C LYS A 116 15.28 -3.17 4.57
N THR A 117 14.97 -1.93 4.94
CA THR A 117 15.39 -1.37 6.22
C THR A 117 14.44 -1.66 7.37
N ALA A 118 13.13 -1.69 7.13
CA ALA A 118 12.14 -1.90 8.18
C ALA A 118 11.77 -3.38 8.34
N VAL A 119 11.67 -4.11 7.21
CA VAL A 119 11.26 -5.52 7.19
C VAL A 119 12.50 -6.42 7.32
N CYS A 120 13.47 -6.32 6.41
CA CYS A 120 14.68 -7.16 6.46
C CYS A 120 15.71 -6.72 7.52
N GLY A 121 15.54 -5.52 8.11
CA GLY A 121 16.43 -5.01 9.15
C GLY A 121 17.81 -4.55 8.68
N GLU A 122 18.05 -4.50 7.36
CA GLU A 122 19.32 -4.08 6.76
C GLU A 122 19.70 -2.65 7.16
N ALA A 123 21.01 -2.36 7.16
CA ALA A 123 21.51 -1.00 7.38
C ALA A 123 21.12 -0.08 6.21
N LEU A 124 20.73 1.15 6.52
CA LEU A 124 20.35 2.13 5.50
C LEU A 124 21.60 2.61 4.74
N ASN A 125 21.68 2.29 3.45
CA ASN A 125 22.68 2.87 2.56
C ASN A 125 22.10 4.11 1.85
N VAL A 126 22.47 5.31 2.32
CA VAL A 126 21.97 6.59 1.79
C VAL A 126 22.33 6.77 0.31
N ARG A 127 23.48 6.22 -0.13
CA ARG A 127 23.93 6.34 -1.54
C ARG A 127 23.01 5.59 -2.50
N GLU A 128 22.43 4.48 -2.06
CA GLU A 128 21.55 3.65 -2.88
C GLU A 128 20.07 4.07 -2.81
N MET A 129 19.73 4.98 -1.90
CA MET A 129 18.35 5.34 -1.60
C MET A 129 17.61 5.88 -2.84
N PHE A 130 18.26 6.74 -3.63
CA PHE A 130 17.64 7.37 -4.80
C PHE A 130 17.99 6.68 -6.13
N ILE A 131 18.71 5.55 -6.09
CA ILE A 131 19.09 4.83 -7.31
C ILE A 131 17.89 4.01 -7.81
N ILE A 132 17.44 4.33 -9.02
CA ILE A 132 16.39 3.61 -9.73
C ILE A 132 17.01 2.41 -10.44
N SER A 133 16.50 1.23 -10.12
CA SER A 133 16.89 -0.06 -10.70
C SER A 133 15.75 -0.65 -11.53
N ALA A 134 16.06 -1.66 -12.35
CA ALA A 134 15.03 -2.41 -13.10
C ALA A 134 13.95 -3.04 -12.18
N ARG A 135 14.26 -3.27 -10.90
CA ARG A 135 13.29 -3.76 -9.91
C ARG A 135 12.25 -2.69 -9.55
N ASP A 136 12.67 -1.42 -9.47
CA ASP A 136 11.77 -0.31 -9.14
C ASP A 136 10.73 -0.11 -10.23
N TRP A 137 11.09 -0.32 -11.51
CA TRP A 137 10.14 -0.32 -12.62
C TRP A 137 9.11 -1.45 -12.54
N LYS A 138 9.51 -2.64 -12.09
CA LYS A 138 8.57 -3.75 -11.85
C LYS A 138 7.61 -3.44 -10.70
N LEU A 139 8.11 -2.83 -9.63
CA LEU A 139 7.30 -2.38 -8.50
C LEU A 139 6.32 -1.29 -8.92
N PHE A 140 6.79 -0.31 -9.68
CA PHE A 140 5.97 0.75 -10.25
C PHE A 140 4.83 0.20 -11.11
N GLY A 141 5.14 -0.72 -12.04
CA GLY A 141 4.10 -1.40 -12.83
C GLY A 141 3.10 -2.17 -11.96
N GLY A 142 3.57 -2.83 -10.90
CA GLY A 142 2.71 -3.49 -9.91
C GLY A 142 1.79 -2.52 -9.17
N ILE A 143 2.31 -1.36 -8.75
CA ILE A 143 1.52 -0.29 -8.11
C ILE A 143 0.45 0.21 -9.08
N LEU A 144 0.79 0.46 -10.35
CA LEU A 144 -0.18 0.90 -11.36
C LEU A 144 -1.31 -0.12 -11.55
N ILE A 145 -0.99 -1.42 -11.59
CA ILE A 145 -2.01 -2.47 -11.69
C ILE A 145 -2.92 -2.46 -10.47
N ILE A 146 -2.35 -2.38 -9.26
CA ILE A 146 -3.13 -2.34 -8.02
C ILE A 146 -4.02 -1.10 -7.99
N VAL A 147 -3.45 0.09 -8.18
CA VAL A 147 -4.20 1.36 -8.20
C VAL A 147 -5.31 1.29 -9.26
N GLY A 148 -4.99 0.84 -10.48
CA GLY A 148 -5.96 0.66 -11.54
C GLY A 148 -7.10 -0.27 -11.13
N CYS A 149 -6.79 -1.46 -10.60
CA CYS A 149 -7.80 -2.42 -10.13
C CYS A 149 -8.69 -1.84 -9.04
N PHE A 150 -8.13 -1.12 -8.06
CA PHE A 150 -8.90 -0.52 -6.95
C PHE A 150 -9.68 0.74 -7.36
N CYS A 151 -9.31 1.39 -8.46
CA CYS A 151 -10.07 2.49 -9.05
C CYS A 151 -11.22 2.02 -9.96
N LEU A 152 -11.24 0.73 -10.38
CA LEU A 152 -12.30 0.20 -11.25
C LEU A 152 -13.73 0.43 -10.71
N PRO A 153 -14.03 0.26 -9.41
CA PRO A 153 -15.36 0.58 -8.88
C PRO A 153 -15.78 2.03 -9.16
N LEU A 154 -14.87 3.00 -8.98
CA LEU A 154 -15.16 4.41 -9.24
C LEU A 154 -15.44 4.66 -10.73
N VAL A 155 -14.63 4.05 -11.60
CA VAL A 155 -14.81 4.14 -13.06
C VAL A 155 -16.13 3.49 -13.48
N SER A 156 -16.44 2.30 -12.95
CA SER A 156 -17.71 1.60 -13.19
C SER A 156 -18.91 2.42 -12.72
N THR A 157 -18.87 2.99 -11.52
CA THR A 157 -19.93 3.87 -11.02
C THR A 157 -20.10 5.11 -11.89
N TYR A 158 -19.00 5.77 -12.27
CA TYR A 158 -19.04 6.95 -13.13
C TYR A 158 -19.68 6.64 -14.49
N ILE A 159 -19.21 5.58 -15.16
CA ILE A 159 -19.74 5.14 -16.46
C ILE A 159 -21.23 4.78 -16.35
N LEU A 160 -21.64 4.09 -15.29
CA LEU A 160 -23.05 3.74 -15.07
C LEU A 160 -23.93 4.98 -14.78
N ALA A 161 -23.37 6.02 -14.16
CA ALA A 161 -24.08 7.23 -13.79
C ALA A 161 -24.31 8.19 -14.97
N VAL A 162 -23.34 8.33 -15.88
CA VAL A 162 -23.39 9.32 -16.98
C VAL A 162 -23.91 8.77 -18.30
N ARG A 163 -24.04 7.44 -18.43
CA ARG A 163 -24.43 6.82 -19.69
C ARG A 163 -25.91 7.03 -20.03
N VAL A 164 -26.20 6.86 -21.32
CA VAL A 164 -27.57 6.72 -21.84
C VAL A 164 -27.85 5.21 -22.04
N PRO A 165 -28.92 4.64 -21.46
CA PRO A 165 -29.29 3.23 -21.66
C PRO A 165 -29.55 2.90 -23.13
N ASN A 166 -29.11 1.72 -23.57
CA ASN A 166 -29.37 1.26 -24.93
C ASN A 166 -30.78 0.64 -25.00
N PRO A 167 -31.59 0.95 -26.03
CA PRO A 167 -32.90 0.32 -26.21
C PRO A 167 -32.84 -1.20 -26.44
N ASP A 168 -31.72 -1.74 -26.95
CA ASP A 168 -31.53 -3.19 -27.07
C ASP A 168 -31.06 -3.78 -25.73
N TRP A 169 -31.95 -4.58 -25.11
CA TRP A 169 -31.71 -5.23 -23.83
C TRP A 169 -30.51 -6.17 -23.83
N ARG A 170 -30.11 -6.74 -24.98
CA ARG A 170 -28.96 -7.67 -25.06
C ARG A 170 -27.65 -6.92 -24.89
N ILE A 171 -27.52 -5.78 -25.58
CA ILE A 171 -26.36 -4.90 -25.50
C ILE A 171 -26.30 -4.30 -24.10
N GLU A 172 -27.43 -3.86 -23.58
CA GLU A 172 -27.57 -3.31 -22.25
C GLU A 172 -27.16 -4.30 -21.16
N SER A 173 -27.60 -5.56 -21.26
CA SER A 173 -27.24 -6.62 -20.31
C SER A 173 -25.74 -6.95 -20.36
N LEU A 174 -25.16 -7.04 -21.56
CA LEU A 174 -23.73 -7.28 -21.73
C LEU A 174 -22.89 -6.14 -21.15
N PHE A 175 -23.29 -4.90 -21.45
CA PHE A 175 -22.65 -3.72 -20.90
C PHE A 175 -22.71 -3.70 -19.37
N PHE A 176 -23.88 -3.97 -18.80
CA PHE A 176 -24.05 -4.00 -17.35
C PHE A 176 -23.19 -5.09 -16.71
N ALA A 177 -23.07 -6.26 -17.33
CA ALA A 177 -22.19 -7.33 -16.86
C ALA A 177 -20.70 -6.91 -16.86
N VAL A 178 -20.24 -6.26 -17.94
CA VAL A 178 -18.86 -5.76 -18.06
C VAL A 178 -18.60 -4.65 -17.03
N ALA A 179 -19.47 -3.64 -16.93
CA ALA A 179 -19.33 -2.57 -15.96
C ALA A 179 -19.37 -3.11 -14.52
N SER A 180 -20.25 -4.07 -14.24
CA SER A 180 -20.38 -4.69 -12.92
C SER A 180 -19.15 -5.50 -12.52
N SER A 181 -18.43 -6.09 -13.48
CA SER A 181 -17.18 -6.81 -13.22
C SER A 181 -16.12 -5.93 -12.54
N GLY A 182 -16.14 -4.61 -12.79
CA GLY A 182 -15.25 -3.65 -12.15
C GLY A 182 -15.43 -3.55 -10.63
N PHE A 183 -16.60 -3.93 -10.08
CA PHE A 183 -16.81 -4.03 -8.63
C PHE A 183 -16.22 -5.31 -8.03
N TRP A 184 -16.11 -6.39 -8.81
CA TRP A 184 -15.66 -7.69 -8.33
C TRP A 184 -14.13 -7.86 -8.41
N LEU A 185 -13.49 -7.27 -9.40
CA LEU A 185 -12.05 -7.37 -9.63
C LEU A 185 -11.17 -6.93 -8.45
N PRO A 186 -11.49 -5.86 -7.69
CA PRO A 186 -10.74 -5.53 -6.47
C PRO A 186 -10.71 -6.68 -5.46
N PHE A 187 -11.83 -7.37 -5.23
CA PHE A 187 -11.90 -8.49 -4.29
C PHE A 187 -11.07 -9.68 -4.75
N LEU A 188 -11.00 -9.91 -6.06
CA LEU A 188 -10.10 -10.90 -6.65
C LEU A 188 -8.63 -10.50 -6.42
N ALA A 189 -8.30 -9.23 -6.65
CA ALA A 189 -6.95 -8.69 -6.49
C ALA A 189 -6.43 -8.82 -5.04
N LEU A 190 -7.31 -8.71 -4.03
CA LEU A 190 -6.96 -8.92 -2.62
C LEU A 190 -6.31 -10.28 -2.33
N ARG A 191 -6.69 -11.32 -3.09
CA ARG A 191 -6.11 -12.67 -2.95
C ARG A 191 -4.67 -12.74 -3.43
N PHE A 192 -4.24 -11.77 -4.23
CA PHE A 192 -2.90 -11.73 -4.83
C PHE A 192 -2.04 -10.58 -4.30
N LEU A 193 -2.50 -9.85 -3.27
CA LEU A 193 -1.74 -8.76 -2.63
C LEU A 193 -0.33 -9.20 -2.20
N SER A 194 -0.15 -10.44 -1.73
CA SER A 194 1.16 -10.98 -1.35
C SER A 194 2.17 -11.11 -2.52
N VAL A 195 1.71 -11.10 -3.78
CA VAL A 195 2.60 -11.00 -4.96
C VAL A 195 3.44 -9.73 -4.88
N PHE A 196 2.86 -8.63 -4.37
CA PHE A 196 3.56 -7.38 -4.18
C PHE A 196 4.74 -7.52 -3.20
N ALA A 197 4.58 -8.28 -2.13
CA ALA A 197 5.65 -8.53 -1.16
C ALA A 197 6.81 -9.36 -1.76
N PHE A 198 6.53 -10.32 -2.64
CA PHE A 198 7.58 -11.04 -3.38
C PHE A 198 8.35 -10.11 -4.31
N ALA A 199 7.65 -9.18 -4.98
CA ALA A 199 8.29 -8.17 -5.82
C ALA A 199 9.18 -7.22 -4.99
N LEU A 200 8.74 -6.81 -3.80
CA LEU A 200 9.54 -6.00 -2.86
C LEU A 200 10.82 -6.72 -2.43
N GLY A 201 10.70 -8.00 -2.08
CA GLY A 201 11.84 -8.85 -1.71
C GLY A 201 12.77 -9.21 -2.88
N GLY A 202 12.36 -8.96 -4.12
CA GLY A 202 13.10 -9.41 -5.31
C GLY A 202 13.21 -10.92 -5.44
N GLN A 203 12.28 -11.65 -4.81
CA GLN A 203 12.26 -13.10 -4.75
C GLN A 203 11.51 -13.67 -5.96
N LYS A 204 11.80 -14.93 -6.32
CA LYS A 204 11.05 -15.63 -7.38
C LYS A 204 9.61 -15.84 -6.91
N ARG A 205 8.65 -15.33 -7.68
CA ARG A 205 7.22 -15.50 -7.36
C ARG A 205 6.80 -16.98 -7.54
N PRO A 206 6.02 -17.55 -6.60
CA PRO A 206 5.30 -18.80 -6.84
C PRO A 206 4.28 -18.67 -7.99
N PRO A 207 3.76 -19.79 -8.53
CA PRO A 207 2.71 -19.75 -9.55
C PRO A 207 1.40 -19.18 -8.97
N LEU A 208 0.67 -18.39 -9.76
CA LEU A 208 -0.59 -17.73 -9.32
C LEU A 208 -1.64 -18.74 -8.83
N LYS A 209 -1.65 -19.96 -9.37
CA LYS A 209 -2.54 -21.05 -8.92
C LYS A 209 -2.33 -21.37 -7.43
N LEU A 210 -1.09 -21.30 -6.94
CA LEU A 210 -0.78 -21.58 -5.53
C LEU A 210 -1.32 -20.48 -4.61
N PHE A 211 -1.20 -19.21 -5.01
CA PHE A 211 -1.82 -18.09 -4.27
C PHE A 211 -3.33 -18.25 -4.17
N TRP A 212 -3.98 -18.63 -5.27
CA TRP A 212 -5.41 -18.91 -5.29
C TRP A 212 -5.77 -19.99 -4.28
N GLN A 213 -5.10 -21.14 -4.34
CA GLN A 213 -5.38 -22.27 -3.45
C GLN A 213 -5.15 -21.91 -1.98
N ARG A 214 -4.01 -21.31 -1.63
CA ARG A 214 -3.68 -20.97 -0.23
C ARG A 214 -4.58 -19.88 0.37
N THR A 215 -5.11 -18.96 -0.44
CA THR A 215 -6.04 -17.92 0.03
C THR A 215 -7.49 -18.36 0.14
N THR A 216 -7.82 -19.57 -0.32
CA THR A 216 -9.19 -20.10 -0.25
C THR A 216 -9.70 -20.11 1.19
N GLY A 217 -10.89 -19.54 1.43
CA GLY A 217 -11.49 -19.42 2.75
C GLY A 217 -11.02 -18.22 3.59
N ASN A 218 -10.06 -17.41 3.12
CA ASN A 218 -9.56 -16.26 3.88
C ASN A 218 -10.04 -14.89 3.37
N THR A 219 -10.79 -14.84 2.27
CA THR A 219 -11.18 -13.59 1.61
C THR A 219 -11.82 -12.60 2.58
N LEU A 220 -12.75 -13.05 3.43
CA LEU A 220 -13.41 -12.18 4.40
C LEU A 220 -12.43 -11.59 5.42
N LYS A 221 -11.49 -12.41 5.95
CA LYS A 221 -10.46 -11.95 6.88
C LYS A 221 -9.56 -10.89 6.25
N ILE A 222 -9.16 -11.10 4.99
CA ILE A 222 -8.33 -10.15 4.24
C ILE A 222 -9.09 -8.83 4.01
N ILE A 223 -10.37 -8.91 3.64
CA ILE A 223 -11.22 -7.72 3.48
C ILE A 223 -11.32 -6.96 4.80
N MET A 224 -11.67 -7.62 5.90
CA MET A 224 -11.82 -6.96 7.20
C MET A 224 -10.52 -6.30 7.67
N ALA A 225 -9.39 -6.99 7.54
CA ALA A 225 -8.08 -6.44 7.90
C ALA A 225 -7.70 -5.23 7.04
N LEU A 226 -7.96 -5.29 5.72
CA LEU A 226 -7.69 -4.16 4.84
C LEU A 226 -8.61 -2.98 5.12
N THR A 227 -9.91 -3.23 5.36
CA THR A 227 -10.87 -2.20 5.74
C THR A 227 -10.43 -1.47 7.00
N LEU A 228 -9.90 -2.19 8.00
CA LEU A 228 -9.36 -1.55 9.20
C LEU A 228 -8.21 -0.59 8.88
N ILE A 229 -7.28 -1.00 8.01
CA ILE A 229 -6.16 -0.17 7.56
C ILE A 229 -6.67 1.06 6.79
N ILE A 230 -7.66 0.87 5.91
CA ILE A 230 -8.26 1.97 5.13
C ILE A 230 -8.95 2.95 6.07
N VAL A 231 -9.81 2.49 6.98
CA VAL A 231 -10.51 3.33 7.95
C VAL A 231 -9.54 4.13 8.80
N LEU A 232 -8.47 3.49 9.30
CA LEU A 232 -7.43 4.18 10.07
C LEU A 232 -6.75 5.28 9.24
N ASN A 233 -6.34 4.99 8.01
CA ASN A 233 -5.75 5.99 7.12
C ASN A 233 -6.74 7.13 6.82
N THR A 234 -8.01 6.83 6.55
CA THR A 234 -9.05 7.83 6.31
C THR A 234 -9.23 8.76 7.51
N ILE A 235 -9.25 8.23 8.73
CA ILE A 235 -9.33 9.05 9.96
C ILE A 235 -8.10 9.98 10.05
N ILE A 236 -6.90 9.47 9.78
CA ILE A 236 -5.67 10.27 9.80
C ILE A 236 -5.74 11.41 8.77
N PHE A 237 -6.11 11.12 7.52
CA PHE A 237 -6.23 12.13 6.47
C PHE A 237 -7.34 13.15 6.76
N LEU A 238 -8.48 12.73 7.32
CA LEU A 238 -9.55 13.64 7.70
C LEU A 238 -9.10 14.63 8.78
N ASN A 239 -8.46 14.14 9.84
CA ASN A 239 -7.91 14.98 10.91
C ASN A 239 -6.81 15.92 10.38
N TYR A 240 -5.97 15.42 9.48
CA TYR A 240 -4.94 16.22 8.83
C TYR A 240 -5.55 17.36 8.00
N ASN A 241 -6.58 17.10 7.19
CA ASN A 241 -7.22 18.14 6.38
C ASN A 241 -7.80 19.26 7.25
N LEU A 242 -8.43 18.93 8.38
CA LEU A 242 -8.94 19.92 9.34
C LEU A 242 -7.79 20.76 9.95
N LEU A 243 -6.69 20.12 10.33
CA LEU A 243 -5.51 20.80 10.86
C LEU A 243 -4.85 21.69 9.80
N ALA A 244 -4.71 21.20 8.57
CA ALA A 244 -4.06 21.92 7.48
C ALA A 244 -4.84 23.19 7.12
N ALA A 245 -6.17 23.11 7.03
CA ALA A 245 -7.01 24.29 6.81
C ALA A 245 -6.80 25.36 7.90
N PHE A 246 -6.74 24.93 9.17
CA PHE A 246 -6.49 25.85 10.29
C PHE A 246 -5.11 26.51 10.24
N VAL A 247 -4.06 25.76 9.94
CA VAL A 247 -2.67 26.26 9.91
C VAL A 247 -2.44 27.19 8.73
N ILE A 248 -2.88 26.80 7.53
CA ILE A 248 -2.74 27.58 6.30
C ILE A 248 -3.49 28.91 6.43
N GLY A 249 -4.68 28.92 7.04
CA GLY A 249 -5.45 30.14 7.27
C GLY A 249 -4.77 31.16 8.20
N ARG A 250 -3.79 30.76 9.01
CA ARG A 250 -3.08 31.66 9.94
C ARG A 250 -1.69 32.05 9.46
N VAL A 251 -0.93 31.12 8.88
CA VAL A 251 0.46 31.33 8.47
C VAL A 251 0.62 30.77 7.06
N PHE A 252 0.08 31.46 6.07
CA PHE A 252 -0.10 30.92 4.71
C PHE A 252 1.18 30.34 4.11
N THR A 253 2.28 31.11 4.01
CA THR A 253 3.47 30.69 3.27
C THR A 253 4.19 29.50 3.92
N VAL A 254 4.46 29.57 5.23
CA VAL A 254 5.13 28.49 5.97
C VAL A 254 4.18 27.31 6.16
N GLY A 255 2.91 27.58 6.47
CA GLY A 255 1.87 26.59 6.63
C GLY A 255 1.65 25.77 5.36
N ALA A 256 1.62 26.40 4.19
CA ALA A 256 1.50 25.73 2.90
C ALA A 256 2.60 24.69 2.68
N VAL A 257 3.86 25.08 2.87
CA VAL A 257 5.01 24.19 2.67
C VAL A 257 5.04 23.05 3.69
N VAL A 258 4.81 23.36 4.97
CA VAL A 258 4.79 22.36 6.04
C VAL A 258 3.63 21.39 5.86
N CYS A 259 2.43 21.90 5.56
CA CYS A 259 1.27 21.06 5.30
C CYS A 259 1.52 20.15 4.10
N ASP A 260 2.03 20.66 2.98
CA ASP A 260 2.32 19.82 1.80
C ASP A 260 3.32 18.68 2.13
N LEU A 261 4.38 19.00 2.88
CA LEU A 261 5.34 17.98 3.35
C LEU A 261 4.66 16.91 4.22
N VAL A 262 3.85 17.32 5.19
CA VAL A 262 3.14 16.38 6.07
C VAL A 262 2.15 15.55 5.26
N TYR A 263 1.44 16.12 4.29
CA TYR A 263 0.54 15.38 3.39
C TYR A 263 1.30 14.30 2.61
N ASN A 264 2.48 14.62 2.09
CA ASN A 264 3.32 13.66 1.38
C ASN A 264 3.87 12.58 2.32
N MET A 265 4.25 12.91 3.56
CA MET A 265 4.63 11.92 4.57
C MET A 265 3.46 10.99 4.93
N LEU A 266 2.23 11.50 5.06
CA LEU A 266 1.03 10.70 5.30
C LEU A 266 0.69 9.80 4.11
N PHE A 267 0.90 10.28 2.88
CA PHE A 267 0.75 9.46 1.68
C PHE A 267 1.77 8.30 1.63
N LEU A 268 3.00 8.54 2.06
CA LEU A 268 4.01 7.49 2.23
C LEU A 268 3.67 6.53 3.39
N LEU A 269 3.07 7.03 4.47
CA LEU A 269 2.55 6.20 5.58
C LEU A 269 1.49 5.23 5.07
N MET A 270 0.51 5.74 4.32
CA MET A 270 -0.53 4.94 3.70
C MET A 270 0.11 3.85 2.82
N SER A 271 1.01 4.24 1.92
CA SER A 271 1.71 3.31 1.02
C SER A 271 2.48 2.22 1.80
N ALA A 272 3.19 2.61 2.86
CA ALA A 272 3.93 1.68 3.72
C ALA A 272 3.00 0.74 4.50
N SER A 273 1.81 1.20 4.91
CA SER A 273 0.80 0.36 5.57
C SER A 273 0.24 -0.72 4.64
N PHE A 274 -0.06 -0.36 3.38
CA PHE A 274 -0.47 -1.31 2.34
C PHE A 274 0.65 -2.31 2.02
N ALA A 275 1.90 -1.85 1.89
CA ALA A 275 3.04 -2.74 1.68
C ALA A 275 3.24 -3.70 2.86
N SER A 276 3.10 -3.21 4.10
CA SER A 276 3.22 -4.03 5.31
C SER A 276 2.11 -5.09 5.37
N MET A 277 0.89 -4.76 4.94
CA MET A 277 -0.21 -5.72 4.80
C MET A 277 0.12 -6.82 3.79
N ALA A 278 0.66 -6.46 2.62
CA ALA A 278 1.09 -7.45 1.62
C ALA A 278 2.20 -8.37 2.15
N VAL A 279 3.14 -7.82 2.93
CA VAL A 279 4.21 -8.59 3.59
C VAL A 279 3.63 -9.56 4.60
N VAL A 280 2.78 -9.09 5.52
CA VAL A 280 2.14 -9.94 6.53
C VAL A 280 1.31 -11.05 5.89
N GLN A 281 0.58 -10.75 4.83
CA GLN A 281 -0.16 -11.77 4.07
C GLN A 281 0.77 -12.80 3.43
N ARG A 282 1.93 -12.38 2.90
CA ARG A 282 2.95 -13.32 2.38
C ARG A 282 3.46 -14.23 3.49
N GLU A 283 3.85 -13.68 4.63
CA GLU A 283 4.38 -14.47 5.75
C GLU A 283 3.34 -15.47 6.26
N ALA A 284 2.10 -15.02 6.45
CA ALA A 284 1.01 -15.90 6.89
C ALA A 284 0.72 -17.05 5.91
N LEU A 285 0.87 -16.80 4.60
CA LEU A 285 0.59 -17.81 3.57
C LEU A 285 1.77 -18.73 3.29
N PHE A 286 3.02 -18.29 3.51
CA PHE A 286 4.20 -18.99 3.01
C PHE A 286 5.30 -19.31 4.04
N SER A 287 5.35 -18.65 5.20
CA SER A 287 6.43 -18.83 6.18
C SER A 287 5.97 -19.30 7.56
N TRP A 288 4.87 -18.79 8.12
CA TRP A 288 4.48 -19.13 9.50
C TRP A 288 4.13 -20.59 9.71
N TYR A 289 3.46 -21.21 8.73
CA TYR A 289 3.10 -22.63 8.78
C TYR A 289 4.23 -23.56 8.32
N ALA A 290 5.40 -23.01 7.98
CA ALA A 290 6.60 -23.80 7.71
C ALA A 290 7.28 -24.26 9.00
N GLY A 291 7.46 -23.33 9.95
CA GLY A 291 8.12 -23.60 11.22
C GLY A 291 7.32 -24.52 12.14
N GLU A 292 5.98 -24.43 12.13
CA GLU A 292 5.13 -25.34 12.93
C GLU A 292 5.25 -26.80 12.48
N ARG A 293 5.35 -27.07 11.16
CA ARG A 293 5.52 -28.45 10.66
C ARG A 293 6.92 -29.03 10.88
N GLN A 294 7.97 -28.20 10.88
CA GLN A 294 9.30 -28.66 11.25
C GLN A 294 9.36 -29.04 12.72
N ASN A 295 8.81 -28.19 13.61
CA ASN A 295 8.78 -28.47 15.04
C ASN A 295 7.87 -29.64 15.41
N GLU A 296 6.76 -29.87 14.69
CA GLU A 296 5.91 -31.06 14.87
C GLU A 296 6.53 -32.36 14.30
N GLY A 297 7.46 -32.24 13.35
CA GLY A 297 8.24 -33.36 12.84
C GLY A 297 9.32 -33.79 13.83
N GLU A 298 10.06 -32.83 14.38
CA GLU A 298 11.08 -33.09 15.41
C GLU A 298 10.47 -33.62 16.71
N ALA A 299 9.29 -33.13 17.12
CA ALA A 299 8.59 -33.62 18.32
C ALA A 299 7.97 -35.03 18.18
N LYS A 300 8.02 -35.65 16.99
CA LYS A 300 7.61 -37.05 16.77
C LYS A 300 8.78 -38.02 16.71
N ASP A 301 10.00 -37.50 16.70
CA ASP A 301 11.24 -38.28 16.65
C ASP A 301 12.00 -38.27 17.99
N GLU A 302 11.38 -37.77 19.08
CA GLU A 302 11.79 -37.95 20.49
C GLU A 302 10.85 -38.90 21.23
#